data_AF-A0A4Q3CEF9-F1
#
_entry.id   AF-A0A4Q3CEF9-F1
#
_cell.length_a   1.000
_cell.length_b   1.000
_cell.length_c   1.000
_cell.angle_alpha   90.00
_cell.angle_beta   90.00
_cell.angle_gamma   90.00
#
_symmetry.space_group_name_H-M   'P 1'
#
loop_
_entity.id
_entity.type
_entity.pdbx_description
1 polymer ?
#
loop_
_entity_poly.entity_id
_entity_poly.type
_entity_poly.pdbx_seq_one_letter_code
_entity_poly.pdbx_strand_id
1 'polypeptide(L)'
;MKKLLLSFSVLLPSLMMAQAIATTGTEHTPAQLVNSVLLAGSGIQATNITSVTGTNYSSVNGLGYFNKGESQFPFENGIILSTGNIANAPGPSTTIQSAGNVQWIGDTDVTAVMTQVNDGQPGSVSSVNATKLEFDFIATTENFSLNYMFASAEYGNYQCGFTDAFVILLTDLTTGTSTNIAVIPGTATPVSVVTVRNSQYNPACSSVNASYFGSYYGANNLQAPINFTGTTVPMSAQATLVVGHQYHVKVAIADRNDSAFDSAIFIEGGSMDTGEPVFVINEPGDLQTCTFEQGVAT
;
A
#
# COMPACT_ATOMS: atom_id res chain seq x y z
N MET A 1 -12.19 4.53 -69.19
CA MET A 1 -11.05 4.11 -68.34
C MET A 1 -11.29 4.63 -66.92
N LYS A 2 -11.74 3.79 -66.00
CA LYS A 2 -11.98 4.17 -64.58
C LYS A 2 -10.65 4.14 -63.84
N LYS A 3 -10.16 5.29 -63.36
CA LYS A 3 -8.95 5.37 -62.54
C LYS A 3 -9.31 5.07 -61.08
N LEU A 4 -8.83 3.94 -60.57
CA LEU A 4 -8.94 3.55 -59.17
C LEU A 4 -7.85 4.33 -58.40
N LEU A 5 -8.25 5.29 -57.57
CA LEU A 5 -7.35 5.99 -56.66
C LEU A 5 -7.17 5.13 -55.40
N LEU A 6 -6.00 4.51 -55.27
CA LEU A 6 -5.60 3.79 -54.06
C LEU A 6 -5.09 4.84 -53.04
N SER A 7 -5.86 5.10 -51.98
CA SER A 7 -5.41 5.92 -50.86
C SER A 7 -4.49 5.10 -49.96
N PHE A 8 -3.19 5.40 -49.98
CA PHE A 8 -2.21 4.80 -49.08
C PHE A 8 -2.25 5.53 -47.73
N SER A 9 -2.98 4.98 -46.76
CA SER A 9 -3.01 5.50 -45.39
C SER A 9 -1.72 5.06 -44.68
N VAL A 10 -0.81 6.00 -44.46
CA VAL A 10 0.43 5.76 -43.70
C VAL A 10 0.08 5.76 -42.22
N LEU A 11 0.06 4.59 -41.58
CA LEU A 11 0.04 4.48 -40.13
C LEU A 11 1.41 4.94 -39.59
N LEU A 12 1.47 6.13 -39.02
CA LEU A 12 2.61 6.51 -38.18
C LEU A 12 2.54 5.67 -36.89
N PRO A 13 3.61 4.95 -36.50
CA PRO A 13 3.66 4.33 -35.19
C PRO A 13 3.71 5.45 -34.14
N SER A 14 2.63 5.61 -33.38
CA SER A 14 2.65 6.45 -32.18
C SER A 14 3.56 5.77 -31.16
N LEU A 15 4.64 6.44 -30.78
CA LEU A 15 5.43 6.04 -29.61
C LEU A 15 4.51 6.12 -28.38
N MET A 16 4.00 4.98 -27.93
CA MET A 16 3.28 4.89 -26.68
C MET A 16 4.29 4.99 -25.54
N MET A 17 4.37 6.15 -24.91
CA MET A 17 5.05 6.28 -23.63
C MET A 17 4.18 5.57 -22.58
N ALA A 18 4.77 4.71 -21.76
CA ALA A 18 4.04 4.13 -20.64
C ALA A 18 3.55 5.25 -19.72
N GLN A 19 2.27 5.22 -19.35
CA GLN A 19 1.70 6.24 -18.48
C GLN A 19 2.11 6.01 -17.03
N ALA A 20 2.12 7.08 -16.24
CA ALA A 20 2.29 7.03 -14.80
C ALA A 20 0.95 6.83 -14.09
N ILE A 21 1.00 6.41 -12.83
CA ILE A 21 -0.17 6.49 -11.95
C ILE A 21 -0.54 7.96 -11.69
N ALA A 22 -1.77 8.23 -11.25
CA ALA A 22 -2.15 9.50 -10.67
C ALA A 22 -2.34 9.35 -9.16
N THR A 23 -2.00 10.39 -8.39
CA THR A 23 -2.14 10.43 -6.93
C THR A 23 -2.81 11.73 -6.48
N THR A 24 -3.62 11.67 -5.43
CA THR A 24 -4.32 12.83 -4.86
C THR A 24 -4.48 12.71 -3.35
N GLY A 25 -4.16 13.80 -2.65
CA GLY A 25 -4.35 13.91 -1.20
C GLY A 25 -5.62 14.64 -0.78
N THR A 26 -6.43 15.11 -1.73
CA THR A 26 -7.58 15.99 -1.45
C THR A 26 -8.90 15.46 -1.97
N GLU A 27 -8.90 14.43 -2.83
CA GLU A 27 -10.14 13.86 -3.38
C GLU A 27 -10.91 13.06 -2.32
N HIS A 28 -10.20 12.40 -1.42
CA HIS A 28 -10.76 11.54 -0.39
C HIS A 28 -10.28 11.98 0.99
N THR A 29 -11.23 12.12 1.93
CA THR A 29 -10.92 12.21 3.37
C THR A 29 -10.35 10.87 3.87
N PRO A 30 -9.65 10.82 5.02
CA PRO A 30 -9.23 9.55 5.62
C PRO A 30 -10.37 8.54 5.79
N ALA A 31 -11.56 9.02 6.16
CA ALA A 31 -12.75 8.17 6.26
C ALA A 31 -13.18 7.56 4.92
N GLN A 32 -13.07 8.31 3.82
CA GLN A 32 -13.38 7.81 2.48
C GLN A 32 -12.28 6.91 1.92
N LEU A 33 -11.00 7.18 2.24
CA LEU A 33 -9.89 6.27 1.89
C LEU A 33 -10.13 4.87 2.49
N VAL A 34 -10.61 4.79 3.73
CA VAL A 34 -10.94 3.50 4.35
C VAL A 34 -12.26 2.95 3.82
N ASN A 35 -13.38 3.66 3.99
CA ASN A 35 -14.71 3.08 3.74
C ASN A 35 -15.10 3.01 2.25
N SER A 36 -14.59 3.92 1.42
CA SER A 36 -14.98 4.00 0.00
C SER A 36 -13.93 3.42 -0.96
N VAL A 37 -12.67 3.29 -0.52
CA VAL A 37 -11.59 2.74 -1.34
C VAL A 37 -11.14 1.38 -0.81
N LEU A 38 -10.61 1.29 0.42
CA LEU A 38 -10.12 0.01 0.95
C LEU A 38 -11.21 -1.05 1.13
N LEU A 39 -12.32 -0.65 1.77
CA LEU A 39 -13.46 -1.52 2.09
C LEU A 39 -14.53 -1.55 0.98
N ALA A 40 -14.21 -1.03 -0.20
CA ALA A 40 -15.13 -1.00 -1.33
C ALA A 40 -15.67 -2.40 -1.64
N GLY A 41 -16.98 -2.58 -1.55
CA GLY A 41 -17.63 -3.85 -1.82
C GLY A 41 -17.63 -4.85 -0.66
N SER A 42 -16.93 -4.61 0.47
CA SER A 42 -16.83 -5.57 1.58
C SER A 42 -18.10 -5.74 2.43
N GLY A 43 -19.08 -4.83 2.30
CA GLY A 43 -20.23 -4.77 3.20
C GLY A 43 -19.92 -4.33 4.64
N ILE A 44 -18.65 -4.03 4.96
CA ILE A 44 -18.20 -3.54 6.27
C ILE A 44 -18.11 -2.01 6.29
N GLN A 45 -18.36 -1.44 7.46
CA GLN A 45 -18.05 -0.05 7.77
C GLN A 45 -17.02 0.04 8.89
N ALA A 46 -15.91 0.73 8.63
CA ALA A 46 -14.91 1.05 9.63
C ALA A 46 -15.29 2.27 10.46
N THR A 47 -14.84 2.26 11.71
CA THR A 47 -15.02 3.32 12.70
C THR A 47 -13.67 3.78 13.27
N ASN A 48 -13.66 4.84 14.08
CA ASN A 48 -12.44 5.35 14.73
C ASN A 48 -11.29 5.63 13.75
N ILE A 49 -11.63 6.09 12.55
CA ILE A 49 -10.66 6.32 11.48
C ILE A 49 -9.84 7.56 11.79
N THR A 50 -8.52 7.39 11.94
CA THR A 50 -7.58 8.48 12.16
C THR A 50 -6.37 8.35 11.24
N SER A 51 -5.72 9.46 10.96
CA SER A 51 -4.50 9.48 10.15
C SER A 51 -3.53 10.53 10.65
N VAL A 52 -2.24 10.23 10.53
CA VAL A 52 -1.15 11.18 10.76
C VAL A 52 -0.20 11.16 9.56
N THR A 53 0.14 12.34 9.06
CA THR A 53 1.12 12.54 7.98
C THR A 53 2.02 13.72 8.31
N GLY A 54 2.95 14.06 7.42
CA GLY A 54 3.82 15.23 7.60
C GLY A 54 3.05 16.55 7.70
N THR A 55 1.82 16.63 7.19
CA THR A 55 0.97 17.82 7.36
C THR A 55 0.67 18.13 8.83
N ASN A 56 0.65 17.12 9.71
CA ASN A 56 0.52 17.31 11.16
C ASN A 56 1.77 17.94 11.80
N TYR A 57 2.88 17.97 11.07
CA TYR A 57 4.20 18.45 11.50
C TYR A 57 4.73 19.58 10.62
N SER A 58 3.84 20.35 9.95
CA SER A 58 4.23 21.42 9.01
C SER A 58 5.15 20.95 7.87
N SER A 59 4.95 19.71 7.43
CA SER A 59 5.68 19.05 6.36
C SER A 59 4.72 18.65 5.22
N VAL A 60 5.15 17.73 4.36
CA VAL A 60 4.40 17.27 3.18
C VAL A 60 3.32 16.23 3.51
N ASN A 61 2.41 15.97 2.57
CA ASN A 61 1.39 14.95 2.76
C ASN A 61 1.84 13.57 2.27
N GLY A 62 1.83 12.60 3.17
CA GLY A 62 2.19 11.21 2.90
C GLY A 62 1.01 10.25 2.68
N LEU A 63 -0.25 10.70 2.77
CA LEU A 63 -1.42 9.82 2.61
C LEU A 63 -2.34 10.29 1.47
N GLY A 64 -2.86 9.37 0.68
CA GLY A 64 -3.93 9.68 -0.28
C GLY A 64 -4.38 8.50 -1.12
N TYR A 65 -5.09 8.83 -2.19
CA TYR A 65 -5.59 7.87 -3.19
C TYR A 65 -4.65 7.82 -4.39
N PHE A 66 -4.54 6.65 -5.02
CA PHE A 66 -3.93 6.50 -6.33
C PHE A 66 -4.85 5.78 -7.32
N ASN A 67 -4.66 6.05 -8.60
CA ASN A 67 -5.28 5.34 -9.70
C ASN A 67 -4.25 5.05 -10.79
N LYS A 68 -4.27 3.86 -11.39
CA LYS A 68 -3.27 3.49 -12.38
C LYS A 68 -3.46 4.16 -13.74
N GLY A 69 -4.66 4.62 -14.08
CA GLY A 69 -4.98 5.08 -15.44
C GLY A 69 -4.67 4.03 -16.50
N GLU A 70 -3.91 4.38 -17.52
CA GLU A 70 -3.42 3.44 -18.54
C GLU A 70 -1.98 2.95 -18.26
N SER A 71 -1.46 3.21 -17.05
CA SER A 71 -0.14 2.71 -16.65
C SER A 71 -0.12 1.19 -16.53
N GLN A 72 1.08 0.62 -16.49
CA GLN A 72 1.30 -0.80 -16.24
C GLN A 72 1.41 -1.12 -14.74
N PHE A 73 0.93 -0.23 -13.86
CA PHE A 73 0.94 -0.49 -12.43
C PHE A 73 -0.01 -1.65 -12.08
N PRO A 74 0.37 -2.59 -11.19
CA PRO A 74 -0.42 -3.82 -10.98
C PRO A 74 -1.80 -3.60 -10.36
N PHE A 75 -1.98 -2.58 -9.54
CA PHE A 75 -3.26 -2.28 -8.89
C PHE A 75 -4.02 -1.22 -9.64
N GLU A 76 -5.31 -1.45 -9.90
CA GLU A 76 -6.19 -0.49 -10.59
C GLU A 76 -6.27 0.86 -9.86
N ASN A 77 -6.44 0.79 -8.54
CA ASN A 77 -6.54 1.93 -7.66
C ASN A 77 -6.30 1.48 -6.22
N GLY A 78 -6.23 2.45 -5.31
CA GLY A 78 -6.11 2.16 -3.90
C GLY A 78 -5.63 3.34 -3.11
N ILE A 79 -5.03 3.07 -1.95
CA ILE A 79 -4.44 4.10 -1.09
C ILE A 79 -2.92 4.00 -1.11
N ILE A 80 -2.27 5.13 -0.95
CA ILE A 80 -0.82 5.24 -0.82
C ILE A 80 -0.49 5.85 0.55
N LEU A 81 0.44 5.22 1.27
CA LEU A 81 1.14 5.82 2.39
C LEU A 81 2.61 5.97 1.99
N SER A 82 3.18 7.15 2.18
CA SER A 82 4.54 7.51 1.82
C SER A 82 5.22 8.19 3.00
N THR A 83 6.53 7.98 3.13
CA THR A 83 7.37 8.74 4.05
C THR A 83 7.72 10.13 3.51
N GLY A 84 7.38 10.39 2.25
CA GLY A 84 7.48 11.69 1.61
C GLY A 84 6.17 12.25 1.09
N ASN A 85 6.26 13.05 0.03
CA ASN A 85 5.09 13.68 -0.59
C ASN A 85 4.45 12.76 -1.63
N ILE A 86 3.20 12.34 -1.43
CA ILE A 86 2.49 11.49 -2.40
C ILE A 86 2.34 12.15 -3.77
N ALA A 87 2.35 13.49 -3.86
CA ALA A 87 2.29 14.21 -5.13
C ALA A 87 3.50 13.94 -6.04
N ASN A 88 4.59 13.42 -5.48
CA ASN A 88 5.80 13.06 -6.22
C ASN A 88 5.87 11.56 -6.56
N ALA A 89 4.93 10.75 -6.08
CA ALA A 89 4.90 9.30 -6.33
C ALA A 89 4.60 8.92 -7.80
N PRO A 90 3.80 9.68 -8.59
CA PRO A 90 3.63 9.45 -10.01
C PRO A 90 4.96 9.44 -10.76
N GLY A 91 5.16 8.46 -11.63
CA GLY A 91 6.30 8.42 -12.55
C GLY A 91 6.35 9.61 -13.52
N PRO A 92 7.42 9.73 -14.31
CA PRO A 92 8.51 8.76 -14.47
C PRO A 92 9.50 8.77 -13.29
N SER A 93 10.34 7.72 -13.21
CA SER A 93 11.40 7.62 -12.18
C SER A 93 12.63 8.43 -12.60
N THR A 94 12.56 9.75 -12.45
CA THR A 94 13.62 10.70 -12.86
C THR A 94 14.25 11.45 -11.70
N THR A 95 13.68 11.36 -10.50
CA THR A 95 14.16 12.07 -9.31
C THR A 95 14.17 11.13 -8.12
N ILE A 96 15.15 11.29 -7.23
CA ILE A 96 15.15 10.57 -5.96
C ILE A 96 14.16 11.28 -5.02
N GLN A 97 13.22 10.52 -4.47
CA GLN A 97 12.26 11.01 -3.48
C GLN A 97 12.99 11.22 -2.15
N SER A 98 12.84 12.39 -1.54
CA SER A 98 13.47 12.76 -0.26
C SER A 98 12.72 13.93 0.38
N ALA A 99 11.39 13.94 0.25
CA ALA A 99 10.54 14.99 0.79
C ALA A 99 10.21 14.69 2.25
N GLY A 100 10.17 15.71 3.10
CA GLY A 100 9.94 15.51 4.53
C GLY A 100 10.98 16.24 5.35
N ASN A 101 10.97 16.01 6.66
CA ASN A 101 11.97 16.55 7.57
C ASN A 101 11.89 15.85 8.93
N VAL A 102 12.97 15.94 9.71
CA VAL A 102 13.07 15.29 11.04
C VAL A 102 12.09 15.80 12.11
N GLN A 103 11.35 16.90 11.87
CA GLN A 103 10.28 17.34 12.77
C GLN A 103 9.00 16.51 12.58
N TRP A 104 8.83 15.90 11.41
CA TRP A 104 7.87 14.84 11.19
C TRP A 104 8.40 13.58 11.88
N ILE A 105 7.87 13.31 13.07
CA ILE A 105 8.37 12.24 13.93
C ILE A 105 8.04 10.85 13.38
N GLY A 106 8.72 9.83 13.91
CA GLY A 106 8.51 8.43 13.58
C GLY A 106 7.36 7.76 14.30
N ASP A 107 7.34 6.42 14.20
CA ASP A 107 6.37 5.53 14.83
C ASP A 107 7.07 4.39 15.58
N THR A 108 6.63 4.12 16.81
CA THR A 108 7.28 3.13 17.68
C THR A 108 7.16 1.70 17.17
N ASP A 109 6.06 1.35 16.51
CA ASP A 109 5.85 0.01 15.99
C ASP A 109 6.69 -0.23 14.74
N VAL A 110 6.80 0.80 13.88
CA VAL A 110 7.73 0.76 12.74
C VAL A 110 9.18 0.65 13.24
N THR A 111 9.56 1.41 14.28
CA THR A 111 10.89 1.33 14.90
C THR A 111 11.18 -0.07 15.46
N ALA A 112 10.19 -0.74 16.06
CA ALA A 112 10.33 -2.10 16.55
C ALA A 112 10.59 -3.08 15.40
N VAL A 113 9.88 -2.94 14.27
CA VAL A 113 10.13 -3.74 13.06
C VAL A 113 11.51 -3.48 12.46
N MET A 114 11.93 -2.21 12.34
CA MET A 114 13.27 -1.84 11.87
C MET A 114 14.36 -2.50 12.74
N THR A 115 14.15 -2.53 14.06
CA THR A 115 15.05 -3.18 15.01
C THR A 115 15.08 -4.70 14.81
N GLN A 116 13.91 -5.32 14.52
CA GLN A 116 13.81 -6.76 14.28
C GLN A 116 14.54 -7.20 13.00
N VAL A 117 14.41 -6.44 11.90
CA VAL A 117 14.98 -6.83 10.60
C VAL A 117 16.50 -6.67 10.53
N ASN A 118 17.10 -5.86 11.41
CA ASN A 118 18.54 -5.67 11.57
C ASN A 118 19.32 -5.53 10.24
N ASP A 119 19.51 -4.30 9.78
CA ASP A 119 20.34 -3.98 8.60
C ASP A 119 21.84 -4.14 8.81
N GLY A 120 22.29 -4.53 10.00
CA GLY A 120 23.71 -4.59 10.32
C GLY A 120 24.38 -3.20 10.38
N GLN A 121 23.61 -2.10 10.39
CA GLN A 121 24.18 -0.78 10.59
C GLN A 121 24.47 -0.53 12.08
N PRO A 122 25.58 0.14 12.39
CA PRO A 122 25.88 0.55 13.76
C PRO A 122 24.93 1.67 14.22
N GLY A 123 24.67 1.72 15.52
CA GLY A 123 23.92 2.80 16.17
C GLY A 123 22.51 2.41 16.61
N SER A 124 21.82 3.38 17.22
CA SER A 124 20.42 3.20 17.62
C SER A 124 19.51 3.26 16.41
N VAL A 125 18.50 2.40 16.39
CA VAL A 125 17.43 2.44 15.38
C VAL A 125 16.32 3.36 15.86
N SER A 126 15.97 4.32 15.03
CA SER A 126 14.82 5.21 15.20
C SER A 126 14.14 5.42 13.86
N SER A 127 12.86 5.79 13.89
CA SER A 127 12.13 6.18 12.70
C SER A 127 11.82 7.68 12.70
N VAL A 128 11.66 8.25 11.50
CA VAL A 128 11.15 9.59 11.24
C VAL A 128 10.20 9.55 10.05
N ASN A 129 9.53 10.66 9.73
CA ASN A 129 8.61 10.76 8.59
C ASN A 129 7.49 9.70 8.58
N ALA A 130 6.89 9.40 9.75
CA ALA A 130 5.88 8.35 9.82
C ALA A 130 4.51 8.80 9.27
N THR A 131 4.08 8.19 8.17
CA THR A 131 2.66 8.22 7.76
C THR A 131 1.93 7.04 8.38
N LYS A 132 0.79 7.28 8.99
CA LYS A 132 -0.09 6.22 9.52
C LYS A 132 -1.57 6.46 9.26
N LEU A 133 -2.30 5.36 9.08
CA LEU A 133 -3.75 5.28 8.95
C LEU A 133 -4.24 4.16 9.89
N GLU A 134 -5.21 4.50 10.74
CA GLU A 134 -5.70 3.62 11.80
C GLU A 134 -7.23 3.60 11.76
N PHE A 135 -7.84 2.43 11.98
CA PHE A 135 -9.29 2.27 12.01
C PHE A 135 -9.71 0.95 12.68
N ASP A 136 -10.97 0.90 13.12
CA ASP A 136 -11.56 -0.30 13.71
C ASP A 136 -12.63 -0.89 12.79
N PHE A 137 -12.77 -2.21 12.78
CA PHE A 137 -13.87 -2.92 12.12
C PHE A 137 -14.32 -4.13 12.95
N ILE A 138 -15.52 -4.63 12.67
CA ILE A 138 -16.03 -5.88 13.26
C ILE A 138 -15.88 -6.99 12.22
N ALA A 139 -15.21 -8.08 12.57
CA ALA A 139 -15.00 -9.19 11.65
C ALA A 139 -16.33 -9.90 11.29
N THR A 140 -16.63 -9.98 10.00
CA THR A 140 -17.80 -10.70 9.48
C THR A 140 -17.48 -12.12 9.00
N THR A 141 -16.21 -12.42 8.70
CA THR A 141 -15.73 -13.78 8.47
C THR A 141 -14.38 -14.03 9.15
N GLU A 142 -13.91 -15.27 9.05
CA GLU A 142 -12.66 -15.74 9.63
C GLU A 142 -11.42 -15.37 8.81
N ASN A 143 -11.57 -14.81 7.60
CA ASN A 143 -10.43 -14.50 6.74
C ASN A 143 -10.23 -12.99 6.63
N PHE A 144 -9.02 -12.54 6.88
CA PHE A 144 -8.55 -11.21 6.55
C PHE A 144 -7.54 -11.32 5.39
N SER A 145 -7.72 -10.50 4.36
CA SER A 145 -6.73 -10.28 3.32
C SER A 145 -6.58 -8.78 3.06
N LEU A 146 -5.37 -8.33 2.76
CA LEU A 146 -5.10 -6.98 2.27
C LEU A 146 -3.92 -7.03 1.30
N ASN A 147 -4.14 -6.65 0.04
CA ASN A 147 -3.10 -6.68 -0.97
C ASN A 147 -2.30 -5.37 -0.96
N TYR A 148 -0.97 -5.48 -1.02
CA TYR A 148 -0.07 -4.34 -1.00
C TYR A 148 1.16 -4.54 -1.87
N MET A 149 1.82 -3.44 -2.20
CA MET A 149 3.15 -3.38 -2.79
C MET A 149 3.98 -2.37 -2.02
N PHE A 150 5.22 -2.74 -1.69
CA PHE A 150 6.18 -1.84 -1.09
C PHE A 150 7.12 -1.28 -2.16
N ALA A 151 7.41 0.02 -2.12
CA ALA A 151 8.27 0.74 -3.04
C ALA A 151 9.26 1.59 -2.27
N SER A 152 10.48 1.74 -2.79
CA SER A 152 11.51 2.54 -2.12
C SER A 152 12.49 3.16 -3.12
N ALA A 153 12.96 4.37 -2.79
CA ALA A 153 14.07 5.02 -3.48
C ALA A 153 15.43 4.35 -3.18
N GLU A 154 15.51 3.53 -2.12
CA GLU A 154 16.75 2.91 -1.62
C GLU A 154 17.22 1.70 -2.43
N TYR A 155 16.32 1.04 -3.18
CA TYR A 155 16.67 -0.15 -3.96
C TYR A 155 17.82 0.11 -4.94
N GLY A 156 18.70 -0.88 -5.12
CA GLY A 156 19.99 -0.70 -5.78
C GLY A 156 21.05 -0.26 -4.76
N ASN A 157 21.32 1.03 -4.65
CA ASN A 157 22.49 1.54 -3.93
C ASN A 157 22.47 1.26 -2.42
N TYR A 158 21.30 1.35 -1.79
CA TYR A 158 21.16 1.34 -0.33
C TYR A 158 20.48 0.07 0.21
N GLN A 159 20.14 -0.86 -0.70
CA GLN A 159 19.31 -2.03 -0.39
C GLN A 159 19.88 -3.02 0.66
N CYS A 160 21.11 -2.81 1.12
CA CYS A 160 21.78 -3.65 2.12
C CYS A 160 21.86 -3.03 3.52
N GLY A 161 21.68 -1.72 3.63
CA GLY A 161 22.07 -0.98 4.82
C GLY A 161 20.99 -0.08 5.39
N PHE A 162 19.80 -0.05 4.81
CA PHE A 162 18.74 0.84 5.26
C PHE A 162 17.41 0.12 5.23
N THR A 163 16.63 0.28 6.30
CA THR A 163 15.44 -0.52 6.61
C THR A 163 14.20 0.35 6.63
N ASP A 164 13.99 1.18 5.62
CA ASP A 164 12.65 1.72 5.47
C ASP A 164 11.64 0.57 5.50
N ALA A 165 10.71 0.72 6.43
CA ALA A 165 9.85 -0.36 6.86
C ALA A 165 8.46 0.17 7.11
N PHE A 166 7.52 -0.76 7.01
CA PHE A 166 6.13 -0.50 7.33
C PHE A 166 5.60 -1.64 8.19
N VAL A 167 4.45 -1.39 8.80
CA VAL A 167 3.70 -2.36 9.56
C VAL A 167 2.26 -2.35 9.09
N ILE A 168 1.65 -3.52 9.10
CA ILE A 168 0.20 -3.69 9.11
C ILE A 168 -0.08 -4.44 10.39
N LEU A 169 -0.43 -3.72 11.45
CA LEU A 169 -0.79 -4.30 12.72
C LEU A 169 -2.28 -4.59 12.75
N LEU A 170 -2.60 -5.82 13.12
CA LEU A 170 -3.96 -6.26 13.38
C LEU A 170 -4.06 -6.61 14.87
N THR A 171 -4.87 -5.83 15.59
CA THR A 171 -5.07 -6.00 17.04
C THR A 171 -6.49 -6.46 17.31
N ASP A 172 -6.65 -7.64 17.90
CA ASP A 172 -7.94 -8.11 18.41
C ASP A 172 -8.26 -7.34 19.70
N LEU A 173 -9.27 -6.47 19.67
CA LEU A 173 -9.63 -5.63 20.82
C LEU A 173 -10.32 -6.43 21.94
N THR A 174 -10.77 -7.65 21.66
CA THR A 174 -11.37 -8.55 22.65
C THR A 174 -10.28 -9.24 23.47
N THR A 175 -9.18 -9.65 22.83
CA THR A 175 -8.07 -10.34 23.52
C THR A 175 -6.89 -9.43 23.88
N GLY A 176 -6.77 -8.27 23.22
CA GLY A 176 -5.61 -7.38 23.31
C GLY A 176 -4.39 -7.86 22.52
N THR A 177 -4.50 -8.95 21.76
CA THR A 177 -3.38 -9.50 20.99
C THR A 177 -3.15 -8.69 19.71
N SER A 178 -1.93 -8.20 19.52
CA SER A 178 -1.52 -7.47 18.31
C SER A 178 -0.48 -8.26 17.51
N THR A 179 -0.68 -8.36 16.20
CA THR A 179 0.22 -9.08 15.28
C THR A 179 0.55 -8.21 14.07
N ASN A 180 1.83 -8.13 13.70
CA ASN A 180 2.23 -7.59 12.41
C ASN A 180 2.01 -8.64 11.32
N ILE A 181 1.17 -8.32 10.35
CA ILE A 181 0.82 -9.20 9.22
C ILE A 181 1.47 -8.74 7.89
N ALA A 182 2.27 -7.67 7.93
CA ALA A 182 3.15 -7.25 6.83
C ALA A 182 4.46 -8.05 6.81
N VAL A 183 4.36 -9.36 6.60
CA VAL A 183 5.49 -10.30 6.65
C VAL A 183 5.68 -11.05 5.33
N ILE A 184 6.88 -11.58 5.12
CA ILE A 184 7.16 -12.51 4.02
C ILE A 184 6.28 -13.75 4.19
N PRO A 185 5.49 -14.15 3.18
CA PRO A 185 4.57 -15.26 3.28
C PRO A 185 5.20 -16.54 3.84
N GLY A 186 4.54 -17.13 4.84
CA GLY A 186 5.01 -18.34 5.52
C GLY A 186 6.10 -18.10 6.58
N THR A 187 6.42 -16.84 6.93
CA THR A 187 7.44 -16.49 7.92
C THR A 187 6.93 -15.40 8.89
N ALA A 188 7.74 -15.09 9.91
CA ALA A 188 7.54 -13.92 10.77
C ALA A 188 8.46 -12.74 10.41
N THR A 189 9.15 -12.80 9.25
CA THR A 189 10.09 -11.77 8.81
C THR A 189 9.31 -10.60 8.21
N PRO A 190 9.39 -9.38 8.78
CA PRO A 190 8.73 -8.21 8.21
C PRO A 190 9.23 -7.87 6.81
N VAL A 191 8.37 -7.30 5.99
CA VAL A 191 8.75 -6.77 4.68
C VAL A 191 9.45 -5.42 4.85
N SER A 192 10.64 -5.29 4.29
CA SER A 192 11.44 -4.06 4.22
C SER A 192 12.42 -4.14 3.06
N VAL A 193 13.13 -3.05 2.80
CA VAL A 193 14.19 -2.97 1.77
C VAL A 193 15.24 -4.09 1.96
N VAL A 194 15.69 -4.36 3.19
CA VAL A 194 16.74 -5.36 3.45
C VAL A 194 16.25 -6.81 3.43
N THR A 195 14.96 -7.03 3.64
CA THR A 195 14.36 -8.38 3.64
C THR A 195 13.80 -8.79 2.29
N VAL A 196 13.63 -7.87 1.32
CA VAL A 196 13.27 -8.18 -0.07
C VAL A 196 14.21 -7.47 -1.03
N ARG A 197 15.27 -8.14 -1.48
CA ARG A 197 16.30 -7.54 -2.34
C ARG A 197 16.91 -8.54 -3.31
N ASN A 198 17.41 -8.01 -4.42
CA ASN A 198 18.02 -8.80 -5.47
C ASN A 198 19.42 -8.27 -5.84
N SER A 199 20.43 -9.14 -5.73
CA SER A 199 21.83 -8.85 -6.08
C SER A 199 22.04 -8.49 -7.55
N GLN A 200 21.08 -8.78 -8.44
CA GLN A 200 21.09 -8.32 -9.83
C GLN A 200 21.24 -6.80 -9.95
N TYR A 201 20.70 -6.04 -9.00
CA TYR A 201 20.71 -4.57 -9.01
C TYR A 201 21.73 -3.95 -8.07
N ASN A 202 22.44 -4.79 -7.30
CA ASN A 202 23.63 -4.41 -6.52
C ASN A 202 24.44 -5.68 -6.20
N PRO A 203 25.48 -6.01 -6.98
CA PRO A 203 26.24 -7.24 -6.80
C PRO A 203 27.00 -7.36 -5.47
N ALA A 204 27.26 -6.23 -4.79
CA ALA A 204 27.86 -6.22 -3.46
C ALA A 204 26.87 -6.60 -2.35
N CYS A 205 25.59 -6.73 -2.70
CA CYS A 205 24.49 -6.96 -1.78
C CYS A 205 23.77 -8.26 -2.15
N SER A 206 23.92 -9.30 -1.31
CA SER A 206 23.31 -10.62 -1.55
C SER A 206 21.79 -10.56 -1.79
N SER A 207 21.22 -11.55 -2.48
CA SER A 207 19.77 -11.64 -2.61
C SER A 207 19.15 -12.13 -1.30
N VAL A 208 18.00 -11.56 -0.89
CA VAL A 208 17.16 -12.02 0.22
C VAL A 208 15.72 -11.96 -0.26
N ASN A 209 15.00 -13.09 -0.19
CA ASN A 209 13.61 -13.21 -0.65
C ASN A 209 13.38 -12.64 -2.06
N ALA A 210 14.34 -12.83 -2.98
CA ALA A 210 14.33 -12.18 -4.30
C ALA A 210 13.14 -12.56 -5.19
N SER A 211 12.41 -13.64 -4.89
CA SER A 211 11.15 -13.98 -5.54
C SER A 211 10.02 -12.98 -5.26
N TYR A 212 10.14 -12.21 -4.17
CA TYR A 212 9.20 -11.14 -3.81
C TYR A 212 9.67 -9.76 -4.28
N PHE A 213 10.89 -9.66 -4.83
CA PHE A 213 11.36 -8.45 -5.47
C PHE A 213 10.66 -8.29 -6.82
N GLY A 214 10.03 -7.14 -7.04
CA GLY A 214 9.29 -6.83 -8.25
C GLY A 214 10.16 -6.08 -9.26
N SER A 215 9.76 -4.85 -9.57
CA SER A 215 10.43 -4.04 -10.58
C SER A 215 11.63 -3.29 -10.00
N TYR A 216 12.70 -3.19 -10.77
CA TYR A 216 13.74 -2.19 -10.58
C TYR A 216 13.64 -1.17 -11.71
N TYR A 217 13.23 0.04 -11.37
CA TYR A 217 13.12 1.12 -12.35
C TYR A 217 14.47 1.80 -12.56
N GLY A 218 15.32 1.87 -11.52
CA GLY A 218 16.58 2.61 -11.58
C GLY A 218 16.37 4.12 -11.74
N ALA A 219 17.45 4.85 -11.97
CA ALA A 219 17.38 6.28 -12.24
C ALA A 219 17.07 6.57 -13.72
N ASN A 220 16.31 7.65 -13.96
CA ASN A 220 15.97 8.19 -15.29
C ASN A 220 15.13 7.24 -16.17
N ASN A 221 14.26 6.43 -15.57
CA ASN A 221 13.37 5.55 -16.29
C ASN A 221 12.06 6.24 -16.66
N LEU A 222 11.97 6.67 -17.92
CA LEU A 222 10.82 7.38 -18.49
C LEU A 222 9.56 6.51 -18.63
N GLN A 223 9.67 5.19 -18.46
CA GLN A 223 8.56 4.25 -18.55
C GLN A 223 8.08 3.76 -17.18
N ALA A 224 8.71 4.20 -16.08
CA ALA A 224 8.32 3.78 -14.76
C ALA A 224 6.93 4.36 -14.40
N PRO A 225 5.98 3.52 -13.94
CA PRO A 225 4.64 3.99 -13.58
C PRO A 225 4.65 4.85 -12.30
N ILE A 226 5.70 4.68 -11.48
CA ILE A 226 5.92 5.39 -10.21
C ILE A 226 7.35 5.94 -10.16
N ASN A 227 7.58 6.93 -9.32
CA ASN A 227 8.88 7.60 -9.15
C ASN A 227 9.63 7.07 -7.91
N PHE A 228 9.79 5.76 -7.84
CA PHE A 228 10.63 5.05 -6.86
C PHE A 228 11.66 4.21 -7.62
N THR A 229 12.74 3.79 -6.95
CA THR A 229 13.84 3.05 -7.60
C THR A 229 13.50 1.57 -7.80
N GLY A 230 12.71 0.98 -6.89
CA GLY A 230 12.20 -0.38 -7.04
C GLY A 230 10.98 -0.68 -6.20
N THR A 231 10.39 -1.86 -6.43
CA THR A 231 9.21 -2.35 -5.72
C THR A 231 9.31 -3.82 -5.38
N THR A 232 8.48 -4.28 -4.44
CA THR A 232 8.11 -5.68 -4.34
C THR A 232 7.16 -6.06 -5.49
N VAL A 233 6.90 -7.35 -5.66
CA VAL A 233 5.69 -7.83 -6.34
C VAL A 233 4.44 -7.49 -5.49
N PRO A 234 3.22 -7.57 -6.04
CA PRO A 234 2.02 -7.62 -5.21
C PRO A 234 2.10 -8.73 -4.16
N MET A 235 1.91 -8.37 -2.90
CA MET A 235 1.91 -9.24 -1.73
C MET A 235 0.57 -9.14 -1.02
N SER A 236 0.24 -10.11 -0.18
CA SER A 236 -1.00 -10.14 0.59
C SER A 236 -0.71 -10.33 2.08
N ALA A 237 -1.17 -9.39 2.90
CA ALA A 237 -1.19 -9.51 4.35
C ALA A 237 -2.44 -10.31 4.73
N GLN A 238 -2.25 -11.43 5.42
CA GLN A 238 -3.33 -12.37 5.73
C GLN A 238 -3.36 -12.70 7.21
N ALA A 239 -4.56 -12.89 7.75
CA ALA A 239 -4.78 -13.35 9.11
C ALA A 239 -6.08 -14.15 9.22
N THR A 240 -6.14 -15.00 10.25
CA THR A 240 -7.41 -15.62 10.67
C THR A 240 -8.05 -14.76 11.75
N LEU A 241 -9.30 -14.37 11.54
CA LEU A 241 -10.12 -13.58 12.45
C LEU A 241 -11.09 -14.48 13.23
N VAL A 242 -11.61 -13.95 14.33
CA VAL A 242 -12.77 -14.50 15.03
C VAL A 242 -13.97 -13.63 14.69
N VAL A 243 -15.01 -14.25 14.10
CA VAL A 243 -16.24 -13.55 13.70
C VAL A 243 -16.89 -12.87 14.91
N GLY A 244 -17.32 -11.62 14.73
CA GLY A 244 -17.95 -10.80 15.75
C GLY A 244 -16.96 -10.10 16.70
N HIS A 245 -15.66 -10.45 16.68
CA HIS A 245 -14.66 -9.66 17.38
C HIS A 245 -14.44 -8.32 16.66
N GLN A 246 -14.16 -7.29 17.45
CA GLN A 246 -13.70 -6.01 16.94
C GLN A 246 -12.17 -6.03 16.81
N TYR A 247 -11.68 -5.57 15.66
CA TYR A 247 -10.26 -5.47 15.35
C TYR A 247 -9.87 -4.03 15.08
N HIS A 248 -8.70 -3.65 15.57
CA HIS A 248 -8.02 -2.40 15.24
C HIS A 248 -6.92 -2.67 14.22
N VAL A 249 -7.00 -1.99 13.08
CA VAL A 249 -5.98 -2.01 12.03
C VAL A 249 -5.17 -0.73 12.13
N LYS A 250 -3.84 -0.89 12.18
CA LYS A 250 -2.89 0.21 12.01
C LYS A 250 -1.98 -0.11 10.85
N VAL A 251 -1.97 0.77 9.86
CA VAL A 251 -0.98 0.77 8.77
C VAL A 251 -0.05 1.95 8.99
N ALA A 252 1.25 1.71 9.10
CA ALA A 252 2.24 2.78 9.26
C ALA A 252 3.52 2.48 8.47
N ILE A 253 4.13 3.51 7.89
CA ILE A 253 5.42 3.47 7.19
C ILE A 253 6.27 4.65 7.67
N ALA A 254 7.58 4.45 7.80
CA ALA A 254 8.50 5.49 8.24
C ALA A 254 9.91 5.29 7.65
N ASP A 255 10.68 6.37 7.56
CA ASP A 255 12.08 6.33 7.16
C ASP A 255 12.95 5.95 8.35
N ARG A 256 14.08 5.30 8.07
CA ARG A 256 15.05 4.94 9.11
C ARG A 256 16.05 6.09 9.36
N ASN A 257 16.09 6.59 10.60
CA ASN A 257 17.10 7.49 11.17
C ASN A 257 17.30 8.87 10.50
N ASP A 258 16.94 9.05 9.23
CA ASP A 258 16.96 10.33 8.52
C ASP A 258 15.74 10.47 7.61
N SER A 259 15.59 11.63 6.96
CA SER A 259 14.44 11.97 6.12
C SER A 259 14.75 11.90 4.62
N ALA A 260 15.76 11.11 4.23
CA ALA A 260 16.18 10.97 2.84
C ALA A 260 15.73 9.61 2.28
N PHE A 261 15.60 9.55 0.96
CA PHE A 261 15.17 8.35 0.23
C PHE A 261 13.79 7.81 0.62
N ASP A 262 12.74 8.51 0.23
CA ASP A 262 11.39 8.13 0.62
C ASP A 262 11.00 6.72 0.13
N SER A 263 10.15 6.09 0.93
CA SER A 263 9.51 4.81 0.67
C SER A 263 7.99 4.95 0.73
N ALA A 264 7.28 4.02 0.06
CA ALA A 264 5.83 4.00 0.03
C ALA A 264 5.26 2.59 0.06
N ILE A 265 4.06 2.47 0.60
CA ILE A 265 3.19 1.31 0.40
C ILE A 265 1.97 1.73 -0.41
N PHE A 266 1.69 0.92 -1.43
CA PHE A 266 0.47 0.98 -2.22
C PHE A 266 -0.41 -0.16 -1.77
N ILE A 267 -1.62 0.14 -1.30
CA ILE A 267 -2.59 -0.86 -0.85
C ILE A 267 -3.74 -0.85 -1.84
N GLU A 268 -4.07 -2.02 -2.39
CA GLU A 268 -5.10 -2.18 -3.42
C GLU A 268 -6.50 -1.88 -2.86
N GLY A 269 -7.26 -1.04 -3.57
CA GLY A 269 -8.65 -0.73 -3.24
C GLY A 269 -9.55 -1.96 -3.38
N GLY A 270 -10.49 -2.14 -2.45
CA GLY A 270 -11.38 -3.30 -2.40
C GLY A 270 -10.68 -4.62 -2.06
N SER A 271 -9.37 -4.63 -1.81
CA SER A 271 -8.65 -5.85 -1.46
C SER A 271 -8.81 -6.25 0.00
N MET A 272 -9.34 -5.35 0.85
CA MET A 272 -9.68 -5.68 2.22
C MET A 272 -10.94 -6.53 2.23
N ASP A 273 -10.74 -7.82 1.97
CA ASP A 273 -11.77 -8.83 2.07
C ASP A 273 -11.77 -9.39 3.50
N THR A 274 -12.89 -9.16 4.17
CA THR A 274 -13.24 -9.76 5.46
C THR A 274 -14.28 -10.85 5.28
N GLY A 275 -14.43 -11.36 4.05
CA GLY A 275 -15.41 -12.29 3.54
C GLY A 275 -16.81 -11.70 3.44
N GLU A 276 -17.41 -11.84 2.26
CA GLU A 276 -18.84 -11.69 2.09
C GLU A 276 -19.58 -12.68 3.01
N PRO A 277 -20.66 -12.29 3.70
CA PRO A 277 -21.55 -13.26 4.31
C PRO A 277 -22.12 -14.14 3.20
N VAL A 278 -21.65 -15.39 3.11
CA VAL A 278 -22.27 -16.40 2.25
C VAL A 278 -23.64 -16.71 2.84
N PHE A 279 -24.68 -16.11 2.29
CA PHE A 279 -26.05 -16.56 2.53
C PHE A 279 -26.23 -17.91 1.83
N VAL A 280 -26.00 -18.99 2.57
CA VAL A 280 -26.34 -20.34 2.11
C VAL A 280 -27.87 -20.45 2.14
N ILE A 281 -28.51 -20.23 0.99
CA ILE A 281 -29.90 -20.62 0.78
C ILE A 281 -29.94 -22.16 0.72
N ASN A 282 -30.28 -22.79 1.84
CA ASN A 282 -30.25 -24.26 1.95
C ASN A 282 -31.40 -24.95 1.18
N GLU A 283 -32.46 -24.23 0.78
CA GLU A 283 -33.58 -24.82 0.03
C GLU A 283 -34.29 -23.74 -0.85
N PRO A 284 -34.93 -24.11 -1.98
CA PRO A 284 -35.66 -23.18 -2.86
C PRO A 284 -36.91 -22.52 -2.24
N GLY A 285 -37.17 -22.71 -0.94
CA GLY A 285 -38.36 -22.27 -0.23
C GLY A 285 -38.19 -21.02 0.65
N ASP A 286 -36.98 -20.52 0.84
CA ASP A 286 -36.70 -19.42 1.79
C ASP A 286 -36.92 -18.01 1.22
N LEU A 287 -37.64 -17.90 0.09
CA LEU A 287 -38.19 -16.62 -0.37
C LEU A 287 -39.39 -16.22 0.51
N GLN A 288 -39.18 -16.02 1.81
CA GLN A 288 -40.05 -15.12 2.56
C GLN A 288 -39.55 -13.69 2.33
N THR A 289 -40.32 -13.01 1.50
CA THR A 289 -40.34 -11.56 1.29
C THR A 289 -39.88 -10.78 2.52
N CYS A 290 -38.70 -10.17 2.46
CA CYS A 290 -38.40 -9.00 3.28
C CYS A 290 -39.24 -7.82 2.76
N THR A 291 -40.53 -7.79 3.10
CA THR A 291 -41.31 -6.55 3.01
C THR A 291 -40.96 -5.69 4.21
N PHE A 292 -40.32 -4.55 3.95
CA PHE A 292 -40.19 -3.48 4.93
C PHE A 292 -41.60 -2.96 5.27
N GLU A 293 -42.13 -3.34 6.43
CA GLU A 293 -43.22 -2.57 7.01
C GLU A 293 -42.66 -1.22 7.47
N GLN A 294 -42.91 -0.18 6.68
CA GLN A 294 -42.85 1.18 7.19
C GLN A 294 -43.97 1.33 8.23
N GLY A 295 -43.59 1.33 9.51
CA GLY A 295 -44.47 1.73 10.59
C GLY A 295 -44.89 3.18 10.38
N VAL A 296 -46.15 3.38 9.99
CA VAL A 296 -46.81 4.68 9.99
C VAL A 296 -47.06 5.05 11.45
N ALA A 297 -46.47 6.17 11.88
CA ALA A 297 -46.80 6.81 13.14
C ALA A 297 -48.21 7.43 13.05
N THR A 298 -49.07 7.09 14.01
CA THR A 298 -50.21 7.90 14.46
C THR A 298 -50.06 8.14 15.95
#